data_AF-A0A7D3WNX7-F1
#
_entry.id   AF-A0A7D3WNX7-F1
#
_cell.length_a   1.000
_cell.length_b   1.000
_cell.length_c   1.000
_cell.angle_alpha   90.00
_cell.angle_beta   90.00
_cell.angle_gamma   90.00
#
_symmetry.space_group_name_H-M   'P 1'
#
loop_
_entity.id
_entity.type
_entity.pdbx_description
1 polymer ?
#
loop_
_entity_poly.entity_id
_entity_poly.type
_entity_poly.pdbx_seq_one_letter_code
_entity_poly.pdbx_strand_id
1 'polypeptide(L)'
;MATGHWEWESTSYQAGARTPASVGFTRQLVFGAGGQLTVHRSGQADYHTTYQLSMSYAPLITFVNETDLPNDNTKTYTLRSPQYGQQVLSLMGVTVPVDGGAVETYHWVSE
;
A
#
# COMPACT_ATOMS: atom_id res chain seq x y z
N MET A 1 -3.07 -13.57 16.39
CA MET A 1 -2.64 -12.60 15.36
C MET A 1 -3.77 -11.60 15.25
N ALA A 2 -3.49 -10.29 15.25
CA ALA A 2 -4.54 -9.30 15.11
C ALA A 2 -5.12 -9.39 13.69
N THR A 3 -6.43 -9.59 13.59
CA THR A 3 -7.20 -9.47 12.35
C THR A 3 -7.48 -7.99 12.10
N GLY A 4 -7.44 -7.58 10.85
CA GLY A 4 -7.61 -6.18 10.48
C GLY A 4 -7.03 -5.87 9.11
N HIS A 5 -7.09 -4.59 8.76
CA HIS A 5 -6.67 -4.09 7.46
C HIS A 5 -5.95 -2.75 7.58
N TRP A 6 -5.21 -2.42 6.53
CA TRP A 6 -4.61 -1.11 6.35
C TRP A 6 -5.53 -0.25 5.49
N GLU A 7 -6.17 0.74 6.08
CA GLU A 7 -7.04 1.66 5.38
C GLU A 7 -6.25 2.83 4.81
N TRP A 8 -6.45 3.12 3.52
CA TRP A 8 -5.77 4.21 2.82
C TRP A 8 -6.18 5.56 3.40
N GLU A 9 -5.19 6.39 3.73
CA GLU A 9 -5.39 7.72 4.31
C GLU A 9 -5.04 8.82 3.31
N SER A 10 -3.86 8.73 2.68
CA SER A 10 -3.40 9.75 1.75
C SER A 10 -2.31 9.26 0.80
N THR A 11 -2.05 10.06 -0.23
CA THR A 11 -0.85 9.93 -1.08
C THR A 11 -0.17 11.30 -1.19
N SER A 12 1.11 11.40 -0.85
CA SER A 12 1.93 12.61 -1.06
C SER A 12 2.84 12.43 -2.27
N TYR A 13 3.02 13.50 -3.06
CA TYR A 13 3.34 13.32 -4.48
C TYR A 13 4.34 14.31 -5.11
N GLN A 14 5.14 13.82 -6.06
CA GLN A 14 5.92 14.59 -7.06
C GLN A 14 5.58 14.12 -8.51
N ALA A 15 4.78 14.92 -9.23
CA ALA A 15 4.48 15.03 -10.70
C ALA A 15 4.07 13.82 -11.63
N GLY A 16 2.76 13.67 -11.99
CA GLY A 16 2.23 12.71 -12.99
C GLY A 16 1.36 11.44 -12.66
N ALA A 17 1.31 10.85 -11.46
CA ALA A 17 0.85 9.46 -11.24
C ALA A 17 -0.58 9.33 -10.69
N ARG A 18 -1.27 8.23 -11.07
CA ARG A 18 -2.65 7.93 -10.63
C ARG A 18 -2.64 7.34 -9.23
N THR A 19 -3.32 8.00 -8.30
CA THR A 19 -3.64 7.51 -6.95
C THR A 19 -5.02 6.85 -6.92
N PRO A 20 -5.37 6.02 -5.91
CA PRO A 20 -6.73 5.50 -5.74
C PRO A 20 -7.79 6.60 -5.90
N ALA A 21 -7.58 7.74 -5.22
CA ALA A 21 -8.48 8.89 -5.29
C ALA A 21 -8.61 9.47 -6.72
N SER A 22 -7.52 9.54 -7.49
CA SER A 22 -7.56 10.02 -8.88
C SER A 22 -8.28 9.06 -9.84
N VAL A 23 -8.37 7.78 -9.49
CA VAL A 23 -9.13 6.75 -10.23
C VAL A 23 -10.57 6.62 -9.71
N GLY A 24 -10.89 7.31 -8.60
CA GLY A 24 -12.25 7.39 -8.06
C GLY A 24 -12.60 6.30 -7.03
N PHE A 25 -11.62 5.80 -6.28
CA PHE A 25 -11.86 4.86 -5.18
C PHE A 25 -10.94 5.11 -3.97
N THR A 26 -11.37 4.63 -2.80
CA THR A 26 -10.49 4.38 -1.65
C THR A 26 -10.17 2.89 -1.57
N ARG A 27 -9.07 2.53 -0.89
CA ARG A 27 -8.67 1.13 -0.77
C ARG A 27 -8.27 0.71 0.62
N GLN A 28 -8.41 -0.58 0.88
CA GLN A 28 -7.91 -1.25 2.08
C GLN A 28 -7.00 -2.41 1.67
N LEU A 29 -5.87 -2.57 2.35
CA LEU A 29 -4.93 -3.67 2.12
C LEU A 29 -5.06 -4.72 3.23
N VAL A 30 -5.35 -5.95 2.83
CA VAL A 30 -5.43 -7.11 3.72
C VAL A 30 -4.31 -8.08 3.37
N PHE A 31 -3.29 -8.15 4.24
CA PHE A 31 -2.17 -9.08 4.09
C PHE A 31 -2.54 -10.42 4.71
N GLY A 32 -2.83 -11.40 3.87
CA GLY A 32 -3.16 -12.76 4.25
C GLY A 32 -1.94 -13.66 4.43
N ALA A 33 -2.19 -14.87 4.95
CA ALA A 33 -1.18 -15.91 5.05
C ALA A 33 -0.66 -16.34 3.67
N GLY A 34 0.57 -16.87 3.63
CA GLY A 34 1.15 -17.39 2.38
C GLY A 34 1.49 -16.32 1.35
N GLY A 35 1.61 -15.05 1.74
CA GLY A 35 1.94 -13.97 0.82
C GLY A 35 0.76 -13.51 -0.03
N GLN A 36 -0.49 -13.75 0.39
CA GLN A 36 -1.68 -13.27 -0.32
C GLN A 36 -1.99 -11.82 0.07
N LEU A 37 -2.35 -11.00 -0.91
CA LEU A 37 -2.83 -9.63 -0.69
C LEU A 37 -4.20 -9.48 -1.34
N THR A 38 -5.18 -9.09 -0.53
CA THR A 38 -6.48 -8.61 -1.02
C THR A 38 -6.52 -7.10 -0.89
N VAL A 39 -6.90 -6.43 -1.98
CA VAL A 39 -7.13 -4.99 -2.03
C VAL A 39 -8.62 -4.76 -2.20
N HIS A 40 -9.28 -4.36 -1.13
CA HIS A 40 -10.69 -3.93 -1.19
C HIS A 40 -10.74 -2.54 -1.80
N ARG A 41 -11.59 -2.35 -2.79
CA ARG A 41 -11.75 -1.08 -3.52
C ARG A 41 -13.18 -0.59 -3.38
N SER A 42 -13.36 0.62 -2.85
CA SER A 42 -14.69 1.17 -2.62
C SER A 42 -15.48 1.26 -3.94
N GLY A 43 -16.65 0.63 -4.01
CA GLY A 43 -17.50 0.67 -5.21
C GLY A 43 -16.94 -0.07 -6.42
N GLN A 44 -15.91 -0.90 -6.25
CA GLN A 44 -15.32 -1.73 -7.31
C GLN A 44 -15.14 -3.17 -6.80
N ALA A 45 -14.84 -4.10 -7.72
CA ALA A 45 -14.50 -5.47 -7.34
C ALA A 45 -13.18 -5.52 -6.55
N ASP A 46 -13.02 -6.51 -5.67
CA ASP A 46 -11.74 -6.73 -5.01
C ASP A 46 -10.65 -7.04 -6.03
N TYR A 47 -9.42 -6.67 -5.69
CA TYR A 47 -8.23 -7.05 -6.46
C TYR A 47 -7.36 -7.98 -5.61
N HIS A 48 -7.05 -9.14 -6.16
CA HIS A 48 -6.26 -10.16 -5.48
C HIS A 48 -4.91 -10.32 -6.16
N THR A 49 -3.86 -10.30 -5.36
CA THR A 49 -2.48 -10.46 -5.81
C THR A 49 -1.67 -11.18 -4.73
N THR A 50 -0.38 -11.32 -4.99
CA THR A 50 0.58 -11.83 -4.00
C THR A 50 1.57 -10.74 -3.64
N TYR A 51 2.02 -10.74 -2.39
CA TYR A 51 3.06 -9.87 -1.91
C TYR A 51 4.28 -10.65 -1.42
N GLN A 52 5.44 -10.02 -1.51
CA GLN A 52 6.70 -10.51 -0.96
C GLN A 52 7.33 -9.43 -0.09
N LEU A 53 7.98 -9.83 1.00
CA LEU A 53 8.74 -8.95 1.88
C LEU A 53 10.24 -9.28 1.79
N SER A 54 11.07 -8.24 1.78
CA SER A 54 12.53 -8.38 1.83
C SER A 54 13.12 -7.35 2.80
N MET A 55 14.16 -7.75 3.52
CA MET A 55 14.90 -6.91 4.49
C MET A 55 16.41 -6.87 4.20
N SER A 56 16.81 -7.28 2.99
CA SER A 56 18.23 -7.50 2.65
C SER A 56 19.07 -6.21 2.60
N TYR A 57 18.52 -5.14 2.03
CA TYR A 57 19.19 -3.84 1.92
C TYR A 57 18.33 -2.70 2.50
N ALA A 58 17.02 -2.79 2.28
CA ALA A 58 15.99 -1.94 2.86
C ALA A 58 14.71 -2.78 3.07
N PRO A 59 13.79 -2.36 3.96
CA PRO A 59 12.46 -2.96 4.05
C PRO A 59 11.70 -2.72 2.74
N LEU A 60 11.56 -3.78 1.95
CA LEU A 60 10.85 -3.76 0.68
C LEU A 60 9.61 -4.64 0.73
N ILE A 61 8.55 -4.15 0.11
CA ILE A 61 7.37 -4.93 -0.24
C ILE A 61 7.22 -4.93 -1.76
N THR A 62 6.90 -6.08 -2.32
CA THR A 62 6.67 -6.23 -3.76
C THR A 62 5.33 -6.89 -4.01
N PHE A 63 4.45 -6.26 -4.77
CA PHE A 63 3.19 -6.84 -5.26
C PHE A 63 2.80 -6.20 -6.60
N VAL A 64 2.05 -6.92 -7.43
CA VAL A 64 1.54 -6.36 -8.69
C VAL A 64 0.42 -5.39 -8.35
N ASN A 65 0.60 -4.09 -8.62
CA ASN A 65 -0.44 -3.08 -8.39
C ASN A 65 -1.67 -3.31 -9.29
N GLU A 66 -2.79 -2.73 -8.90
CA GLU A 66 -4.02 -2.72 -9.69
C GLU A 66 -3.77 -2.11 -11.08
N THR A 67 -4.37 -2.67 -12.12
CA THR A 67 -4.13 -2.28 -13.52
C THR A 67 -4.36 -0.79 -13.81
N ASP A 68 -5.27 -0.16 -13.07
CA ASP A 68 -5.64 1.25 -13.25
C ASP A 68 -4.74 2.22 -12.47
N LEU A 69 -3.87 1.68 -11.60
CA LEU A 69 -2.86 2.36 -10.82
C LEU A 69 -1.47 1.90 -11.29
N PRO A 70 -0.86 2.57 -12.29
CA PRO A 70 0.50 2.29 -12.72
C PRO A 70 1.51 2.77 -11.67
N ASN A 71 1.46 2.16 -10.49
CA ASN A 71 2.39 2.36 -9.38
C ASN A 71 3.50 1.32 -9.48
N ASP A 72 4.66 1.58 -8.86
CA ASP A 72 5.78 0.66 -8.83
C ASP A 72 5.41 -0.56 -8.00
N ASN A 73 5.61 -1.74 -8.59
CA ASN A 73 5.33 -2.99 -7.89
C ASN A 73 6.24 -3.17 -6.68
N THR A 74 7.41 -2.54 -6.65
CA THR A 74 8.33 -2.55 -5.52
C THR A 74 8.23 -1.24 -4.73
N LYS A 75 8.06 -1.34 -3.42
CA LYS A 75 7.98 -0.17 -2.54
C LYS A 75 8.86 -0.38 -1.33
N THR A 76 9.51 0.67 -0.87
CA THR A 76 10.01 0.68 0.51
C THR A 76 8.82 0.80 1.46
N TYR A 77 8.85 0.09 2.57
CA TYR A 77 7.81 0.20 3.59
C TYR A 77 8.38 0.66 4.93
N THR A 78 7.61 1.45 5.66
CA THR A 78 7.91 1.81 7.05
C THR A 78 6.66 1.63 7.89
N LEU A 79 6.80 0.93 9.01
CA LEU A 79 5.76 0.78 10.03
C LEU A 79 6.10 1.67 11.22
N ARG A 80 5.15 2.52 11.63
CA ARG A 80 5.27 3.39 12.80
C ARG A 80 4.12 3.13 13.76
N SER A 81 4.45 2.94 15.03
CA SER A 81 3.48 2.91 16.13
C SER A 81 3.80 4.09 17.05
N PRO A 82 3.10 5.22 16.96
CA PRO A 82 3.25 6.29 17.95
C PRO A 82 2.90 5.74 19.34
N GLN A 83 3.61 6.21 20.38
CA GLN A 83 3.57 5.67 21.76
C GLN A 83 2.16 5.53 22.39
N TYR A 84 1.12 6.12 21.79
CA TYR A 84 -0.27 6.13 22.26
C TYR A 84 -1.32 6.00 21.16
N GLY A 85 -0.97 5.53 19.95
CA GLY A 85 -1.86 5.73 18.80
C GLY A 85 -1.87 4.66 17.72
N GLN A 86 -2.66 4.98 16.70
CA GLN A 86 -2.92 4.20 15.50
C GLN A 86 -1.63 3.81 14.77
N GLN A 87 -1.50 2.56 14.36
CA GLN A 87 -0.35 2.13 13.57
C GLN A 87 -0.44 2.73 12.17
N VAL A 88 0.69 3.19 11.65
CA VAL A 88 0.78 3.82 10.34
C VAL A 88 1.77 3.05 9.46
N LEU A 89 1.31 2.67 8.27
CA LEU A 89 2.12 2.08 7.21
C LEU A 89 2.35 3.14 6.14
N SER A 90 3.61 3.37 5.79
CA SER A 90 3.99 4.21 4.65
C SER A 90 4.62 3.34 3.57
N LEU A 91 4.12 3.41 2.34
CA LEU A 91 4.66 2.72 1.16
C LEU A 91 5.19 3.75 0.17
N MET A 92 6.46 3.64 -0.19
CA MET A 92 7.10 4.58 -1.12
C MET A 92 7.68 3.85 -2.34
N GLY A 93 7.24 4.24 -3.53
CA GLY A 93 7.74 3.72 -4.81
C GLY A 93 9.23 3.97 -4.99
N VAL A 94 9.95 3.00 -5.56
CA VAL A 94 11.42 3.05 -5.70
C VAL A 94 11.86 3.33 -7.15
N THR A 95 10.98 3.14 -8.13
CA THR A 95 11.30 3.18 -9.55
C THR A 95 10.90 4.50 -10.20
N VAL A 96 11.91 5.23 -10.67
CA VAL A 96 11.75 6.43 -11.49
C VAL A 96 11.52 6.02 -12.96
N PRO A 97 10.64 6.69 -13.75
CA PRO A 97 9.80 7.84 -13.43
C PRO A 97 8.33 7.48 -13.10
N VAL A 98 8.02 6.20 -12.86
CA VAL A 98 6.65 5.69 -12.72
C VAL A 98 5.98 6.30 -11.49
N ASP A 99 6.55 6.07 -10.32
CA ASP A 99 6.07 6.63 -9.04
C ASP A 99 7.23 6.84 -8.03
N GLY A 100 8.48 6.80 -8.48
CA GLY A 100 9.64 6.95 -7.61
C GLY A 100 9.50 8.16 -6.69
N GLY A 101 9.40 7.92 -5.38
CA GLY A 101 9.20 8.96 -4.36
C GLY A 101 7.74 9.31 -4.03
N ALA A 102 6.73 8.74 -4.71
CA ALA A 102 5.34 8.82 -4.29
C ALA A 102 5.13 7.99 -3.02
N VAL A 103 4.47 8.58 -2.02
CA VAL A 103 4.27 7.94 -0.71
C VAL A 103 2.78 7.77 -0.46
N GLU A 104 2.36 6.52 -0.29
CA GLU A 104 1.03 6.17 0.21
C GLU A 104 1.09 5.95 1.71
N THR A 105 0.12 6.52 2.43
CA THR A 105 0.00 6.38 3.88
C THR A 105 -1.29 5.65 4.20
N TYR A 106 -1.19 4.69 5.11
CA TYR A 106 -2.28 3.87 5.60
C TYR A 106 -2.27 3.85 7.11
N HIS A 107 -3.45 3.63 7.69
CA HIS A 107 -3.60 3.40 9.10
C HIS A 107 -4.17 2.01 9.37
N TRP A 108 -3.82 1.40 10.50
CA TRP A 108 -4.35 0.10 10.88
C TRP A 108 -5.76 0.23 11.48
N VAL A 109 -6.66 -0.65 11.05
CA VAL A 109 -8.00 -0.86 11.59
C VAL A 109 -8.10 -2.30 12.06
N SER A 110 -8.38 -2.52 13.35
CA SER A 110 -8.61 -3.84 13.93
C SER A 110 -10.04 -4.32 13.71
N GLU A 111 -10.22 -5.62 13.52
CA GLU A 111 -11.51 -6.32 13.49
C GLU A 111 -11.83 -7.05 14.80
#